data_AF-A0A7C5Z0A6-F1
#
_entry.id   AF-A0A7C5Z0A6-F1
#
_cell.length_a   1.000
_cell.length_b   1.000
_cell.length_c   1.000
_cell.angle_alpha   90.00
_cell.angle_beta   90.00
_cell.angle_gamma   90.00
#
_symmetry.space_group_name_H-M   'P 1'
#
loop_
_entity.id
_entity.type
_entity.pdbx_description
1 polymer ?
#
loop_
_entity_poly.entity_id
_entity_poly.type
_entity_poly.pdbx_seq_one_letter_code
_entity_poly.pdbx_strand_id
1 'polypeptide(L)'
;MVAQPKPVRITDTVLRDAHQSLLATRMRVQDMLPVGPLLDRVGFHSLEMWGGATFDSAMRFLREDPWERVRLLRQAIPHTPFQMLLRGQNVVGYRHYADDVVERFVYHAAEVGIDIFRVFDALNDLRNMETAFAAIKKVGKHVQGAISYTISPVHDIPSYVEMARRMVDMGADSICIKDMAGLLAPYVAYELVARLKEAFPHIPVQVHTHYTSGMGLAAILKAVEAGADVVDTAISSLALGTSQPPTESLVASLQGTPWDPGLDLGLLTEIADYFAQVRNKYAKYEGQLRTVDVRVLAYQIPGGMLSNLDSQLREQNALDRYAEVLAEVPRVRAELGYPPLVTPSSQIVGTQAVLNVLTGERYKVVPKEVRQYVLGYYGRPPAPIDPEVQRKVAGEEKPIDGRPADFLPPELEKARQSLGELAETERDVISQALFPQITPEFLRWRRTFTDVPGQVIAAIAAAVAYEPPREEAAPPRERIEPWKWAGRLEATRARAYRSL
;
A
#
# COMPACT_ATOMS: atom_id res chain seq x y z
N MET A 1 1.71 -30.04 -8.46
CA MET A 1 2.64 -29.97 -9.62
C MET A 1 3.36 -28.62 -9.57
N VAL A 2 4.68 -28.57 -9.82
CA VAL A 2 5.41 -27.28 -9.87
C VAL A 2 5.02 -26.53 -11.14
N ALA A 3 4.61 -25.27 -11.03
CA ALA A 3 4.24 -24.46 -12.19
C ALA A 3 5.41 -24.35 -13.18
N GLN A 4 5.13 -24.30 -14.49
CA GLN A 4 6.19 -24.13 -15.47
C GLN A 4 6.89 -22.78 -15.28
N PRO A 5 8.24 -22.73 -15.37
CA PRO A 5 8.98 -21.49 -15.20
C PRO A 5 8.59 -20.48 -16.28
N LYS A 6 8.44 -19.22 -15.87
CA LYS A 6 8.14 -18.09 -16.76
C LYS A 6 8.72 -16.80 -16.20
N PRO A 7 9.00 -15.79 -17.05
CA PRO A 7 9.37 -14.45 -16.60
C PRO A 7 8.40 -13.92 -15.54
N VAL A 8 8.93 -13.51 -14.39
CA VAL A 8 8.13 -12.81 -13.38
C VAL A 8 7.83 -11.39 -13.88
N ARG A 9 6.67 -10.84 -13.55
CA ARG A 9 6.38 -9.41 -13.78
C ARG A 9 6.53 -8.63 -12.48
N ILE A 10 6.82 -7.34 -12.58
CA ILE A 10 7.10 -6.50 -11.41
C ILE A 10 6.11 -5.34 -11.34
N THR A 11 5.52 -5.13 -10.16
CA THR A 11 4.83 -3.88 -9.82
C THR A 11 5.77 -3.03 -8.97
N ASP A 12 6.07 -1.81 -9.40
CA ASP A 12 6.88 -0.89 -8.60
C ASP A 12 5.99 -0.01 -7.72
N THR A 13 6.37 0.17 -6.44
CA THR A 13 5.61 0.90 -5.43
C THR A 13 6.20 2.28 -5.11
N VAL A 14 7.22 2.74 -5.86
CA VAL A 14 7.97 3.97 -5.57
C VAL A 14 7.09 5.22 -5.44
N LEU A 15 6.00 5.29 -6.20
CA LEU A 15 5.06 6.42 -6.22
C LEU A 15 3.98 6.35 -5.11
N ARG A 16 3.90 5.25 -4.35
CA ARG A 16 2.89 5.05 -3.28
C ARG A 16 3.49 4.47 -2.00
N ASP A 17 3.69 3.15 -1.93
CA ASP A 17 4.02 2.49 -0.66
C ASP A 17 5.42 2.80 -0.16
N ALA A 18 6.36 3.00 -1.06
CA ALA A 18 7.76 3.23 -0.71
C ALA A 18 7.93 4.51 0.12
N HIS A 19 7.43 5.64 -0.38
CA HIS A 19 7.48 6.92 0.34
C HIS A 19 6.44 6.99 1.46
N GLN A 20 5.34 6.22 1.39
CA GLN A 20 4.44 6.04 2.54
C GLN A 20 5.18 5.40 3.72
N SER A 21 6.06 4.44 3.43
CA SER A 21 6.82 3.68 4.43
C SER A 21 8.04 4.43 4.96
N LEU A 22 8.76 5.17 4.10
CA LEU A 22 10.03 5.80 4.43
C LEU A 22 9.94 7.30 4.71
N LEU A 23 9.01 8.00 4.06
CA LEU A 23 8.97 9.47 4.00
C LEU A 23 7.62 10.03 4.46
N ALA A 24 6.92 9.31 5.34
CA ALA A 24 5.62 9.69 5.91
C ALA A 24 4.57 10.12 4.85
N THR A 25 4.61 9.51 3.66
CA THR A 25 3.70 9.79 2.54
C THR A 25 3.81 11.23 2.01
N ARG A 26 5.00 11.84 2.08
CA ARG A 26 5.20 13.27 1.77
C ARG A 26 5.62 13.58 0.34
N MET A 27 5.87 12.58 -0.50
CA MET A 27 6.29 12.83 -1.87
C MET A 27 5.20 13.58 -2.65
N ARG A 28 5.61 14.71 -3.24
CA ARG A 28 4.76 15.62 -4.02
C ARG A 28 4.71 15.21 -5.49
N VAL A 29 3.59 15.51 -6.16
CA VAL A 29 3.43 15.18 -7.59
C VAL A 29 4.52 15.83 -8.46
N GLN A 30 5.00 17.01 -8.11
CA GLN A 30 6.08 17.71 -8.83
C GLN A 30 7.41 16.93 -8.88
N ASP A 31 7.66 16.05 -7.91
CA ASP A 31 8.85 15.17 -7.87
C ASP A 31 8.57 13.79 -8.47
N MET A 32 7.33 13.51 -8.87
CA MET A 32 6.94 12.28 -9.56
C MET A 32 6.89 12.47 -11.07
N LEU A 33 6.45 13.65 -11.55
CA LEU A 33 6.27 13.93 -12.97
C LEU A 33 7.55 13.85 -13.81
N PRO A 34 8.71 14.42 -13.39
CA PRO A 34 9.89 14.44 -14.25
C PRO A 34 10.44 13.05 -14.60
N VAL A 35 10.25 12.06 -13.71
CA VAL A 35 10.69 10.67 -13.92
C VAL A 35 9.60 9.79 -14.53
N GLY A 36 8.38 10.29 -14.68
CA GLY A 36 7.24 9.57 -15.24
C GLY A 36 7.55 8.87 -16.58
N PRO A 37 8.07 9.58 -17.60
CA PRO A 37 8.38 8.98 -18.89
C PRO A 37 9.43 7.86 -18.82
N LEU A 38 10.37 7.92 -17.86
CA LEU A 38 11.34 6.85 -17.65
C LEU A 38 10.67 5.64 -17.01
N LEU A 39 9.83 5.84 -15.99
CA LEU A 39 9.04 4.76 -15.38
C LEU A 39 8.15 4.07 -16.41
N ASP A 40 7.54 4.82 -17.34
CA ASP A 40 6.65 4.27 -18.37
C ASP A 40 7.37 3.36 -19.37
N ARG A 41 8.68 3.61 -19.59
CA ARG A 41 9.51 2.84 -20.52
C ARG A 41 10.04 1.53 -19.94
N VAL A 42 9.97 1.33 -18.63
CA VAL A 42 10.58 0.15 -17.98
C VAL A 42 9.91 -1.16 -18.42
N GLY A 43 8.58 -1.15 -18.59
CA GLY A 43 7.80 -2.37 -18.83
C GLY A 43 7.29 -3.03 -17.54
N PHE A 44 7.01 -2.25 -16.49
CA PHE A 44 6.37 -2.75 -15.28
C PHE A 44 4.98 -3.36 -15.56
N HIS A 45 4.59 -4.35 -14.75
CA HIS A 45 3.21 -4.86 -14.74
C HIS A 45 2.20 -3.75 -14.42
N SER A 46 2.53 -2.96 -13.40
CA SER A 46 1.79 -1.79 -12.98
C SER A 46 2.69 -0.90 -12.13
N LEU A 47 2.31 0.36 -11.97
CA LEU A 47 2.85 1.25 -10.95
C LEU A 47 1.79 1.42 -9.87
N GLU A 48 2.14 1.06 -8.63
CA GLU A 48 1.30 1.41 -7.50
C GLU A 48 1.56 2.87 -7.12
N MET A 49 0.61 3.73 -7.46
CA MET A 49 0.80 5.20 -7.45
C MET A 49 -0.29 5.96 -6.71
N TRP A 50 -1.33 5.26 -6.22
CA TRP A 50 -2.47 5.91 -5.56
C TRP A 50 -3.15 5.05 -4.49
N GLY A 51 -4.11 5.64 -3.78
CA GLY A 51 -4.76 5.01 -2.63
C GLY A 51 -3.86 4.94 -1.40
N GLY A 52 -4.19 4.06 -0.46
CA GLY A 52 -3.53 4.02 0.85
C GLY A 52 -3.63 5.36 1.56
N ALA A 53 -2.51 5.87 2.08
CA ALA A 53 -2.47 7.16 2.80
C ALA A 53 -2.28 8.37 1.89
N THR A 54 -2.05 8.18 0.58
CA THR A 54 -1.73 9.29 -0.34
C THR A 54 -2.90 10.27 -0.51
N PHE A 55 -4.14 9.79 -0.43
CA PHE A 55 -5.34 10.62 -0.58
C PHE A 55 -5.48 11.64 0.56
N ASP A 56 -5.40 11.19 1.82
CA ASP A 56 -5.38 12.08 3.00
C ASP A 56 -4.15 12.99 2.95
N SER A 57 -2.97 12.40 2.73
CA SER A 57 -1.71 13.15 2.79
C SER A 57 -1.65 14.31 1.80
N ALA A 58 -2.14 14.08 0.57
CA ALA A 58 -2.20 15.09 -0.47
C ALA A 58 -2.98 16.33 -0.02
N MET A 59 -4.19 16.15 0.50
CA MET A 59 -5.01 17.28 0.96
C MET A 59 -4.47 17.89 2.25
N ARG A 60 -4.18 17.06 3.27
CA ARG A 60 -3.89 17.53 4.63
C ARG A 60 -2.55 18.23 4.75
N PHE A 61 -1.53 17.75 4.05
CA PHE A 61 -0.15 18.19 4.29
C PHE A 61 0.54 18.74 3.05
N LEU A 62 0.17 18.24 1.88
CA LEU A 62 0.82 18.66 0.64
C LEU A 62 0.08 19.83 -0.01
N ARG A 63 -1.21 20.01 0.29
CA ARG A 63 -2.08 20.93 -0.46
C ARG A 63 -2.04 20.58 -1.95
N GLU A 64 -2.32 19.32 -2.25
CA GLU A 64 -2.42 18.78 -3.61
C GLU A 64 -3.77 18.07 -3.75
N ASP A 65 -4.44 18.26 -4.88
CA ASP A 65 -5.66 17.52 -5.17
C ASP A 65 -5.28 16.06 -5.49
N PRO A 66 -5.74 15.08 -4.68
CA PRO A 66 -5.40 13.69 -4.91
C PRO A 66 -5.96 13.15 -6.23
N TRP A 67 -7.06 13.71 -6.74
CA TRP A 67 -7.63 13.32 -8.04
C TRP A 67 -6.78 13.85 -9.20
N GLU A 68 -6.30 15.09 -9.08
CA GLU A 68 -5.47 15.71 -10.12
C GLU A 68 -4.10 15.04 -10.23
N ARG A 69 -3.56 14.55 -9.11
CA ARG A 69 -2.34 13.72 -9.11
C ARG A 69 -2.43 12.56 -10.09
N VAL A 70 -3.57 11.85 -10.12
CA VAL A 70 -3.75 10.70 -11.03
C VAL A 70 -3.78 11.17 -12.48
N ARG A 71 -4.50 12.26 -12.78
CA ARG A 71 -4.60 12.82 -14.14
C ARG A 71 -3.26 13.29 -14.67
N LEU A 72 -2.49 14.02 -13.87
CA LEU A 72 -1.17 14.51 -14.25
C LEU A 72 -0.18 13.36 -14.48
N LEU A 73 -0.17 12.36 -13.59
CA LEU A 73 0.68 11.19 -13.79
C LEU A 73 0.26 10.36 -14.99
N ARG A 74 -1.04 10.24 -15.28
CA ARG A 74 -1.52 9.51 -16.45
C ARG A 74 -1.05 10.16 -17.76
N GLN A 75 -0.90 11.49 -17.79
CA GLN A 75 -0.32 12.18 -18.94
C GLN A 75 1.18 11.88 -19.10
N ALA A 76 1.93 11.81 -17.99
CA ALA A 76 3.36 11.51 -18.00
C ALA A 76 3.68 10.01 -18.15
N ILE A 77 2.73 9.13 -17.83
CA ILE A 77 2.85 7.66 -17.82
C ILE A 77 1.63 7.03 -18.52
N PRO A 78 1.50 7.21 -19.85
CA PRO A 78 0.33 6.78 -20.59
C PRO A 78 0.21 5.26 -20.78
N HIS A 79 1.27 4.48 -20.68
CA HIS A 79 1.25 3.06 -21.11
C HIS A 79 1.19 2.07 -19.95
N THR A 80 1.83 2.39 -18.83
CA THR A 80 1.90 1.50 -17.67
C THR A 80 0.60 1.54 -16.88
N PRO A 81 0.00 0.38 -16.54
CA PRO A 81 -1.22 0.34 -15.73
C PRO A 81 -1.03 1.00 -14.36
N PHE A 82 -2.00 1.78 -13.92
CA PHE A 82 -2.00 2.34 -12.57
C PHE A 82 -2.73 1.43 -11.60
N GLN A 83 -2.03 1.09 -10.53
CA GLN A 83 -2.56 0.32 -9.41
C GLN A 83 -2.79 1.21 -8.20
N MET A 84 -3.91 0.99 -7.52
CA MET A 84 -4.19 1.60 -6.22
C MET A 84 -4.42 0.57 -5.12
N LEU A 85 -4.15 0.97 -3.88
CA LEU A 85 -4.56 0.24 -2.70
C LEU A 85 -5.90 0.78 -2.15
N LEU A 86 -6.93 -0.05 -2.15
CA LEU A 86 -8.28 0.23 -1.67
C LEU A 86 -8.61 -0.62 -0.44
N ARG A 87 -9.08 0.00 0.64
CA ARG A 87 -9.38 -0.63 1.93
C ARG A 87 -10.83 -1.13 2.00
N GLY A 88 -11.29 -1.90 1.01
CA GLY A 88 -12.68 -2.37 0.96
C GLY A 88 -13.68 -1.26 1.28
N GLN A 89 -14.52 -1.48 2.29
CA GLN A 89 -15.54 -0.55 2.78
C GLN A 89 -14.98 0.72 3.46
N ASN A 90 -13.71 0.72 3.87
CA ASN A 90 -13.02 1.93 4.35
C ASN A 90 -12.48 2.79 3.21
N VAL A 91 -12.51 2.32 1.95
CA VAL A 91 -12.05 3.07 0.78
C VAL A 91 -10.59 3.53 0.94
N VAL A 92 -10.36 4.82 1.20
CA VAL A 92 -9.05 5.40 1.52
C VAL A 92 -9.04 6.10 2.89
N GLY A 93 -10.13 5.99 3.65
CA GLY A 93 -10.33 6.56 4.96
C GLY A 93 -10.08 5.58 6.12
N TYR A 94 -10.69 5.87 7.27
CA TYR A 94 -10.37 5.23 8.56
C TYR A 94 -11.55 4.53 9.26
N ARG A 95 -12.75 4.59 8.66
CA ARG A 95 -13.97 3.89 9.12
C ARG A 95 -14.68 3.27 7.92
N HIS A 96 -15.69 2.43 8.15
CA HIS A 96 -16.59 2.02 7.07
C HIS A 96 -17.43 3.20 6.60
N TYR A 97 -17.64 3.25 5.28
CA TYR A 97 -18.51 4.21 4.61
C TYR A 97 -19.72 3.48 4.02
N ALA A 98 -20.83 4.19 3.84
CA ALA A 98 -21.98 3.65 3.12
C ALA A 98 -21.63 3.30 1.66
N ASP A 99 -22.40 2.38 1.07
CA ASP A 99 -22.11 1.82 -0.25
C ASP A 99 -22.10 2.88 -1.36
N ASP A 100 -22.93 3.92 -1.24
CA ASP A 100 -22.97 5.03 -2.21
C ASP A 100 -21.61 5.74 -2.33
N VAL A 101 -20.91 5.93 -1.21
CA VAL A 101 -19.55 6.52 -1.20
C VAL A 101 -18.56 5.59 -1.88
N VAL A 102 -18.61 4.28 -1.60
CA VAL A 102 -17.69 3.28 -2.19
C VAL A 102 -17.89 3.22 -3.71
N GLU A 103 -19.14 3.08 -4.16
CA GLU A 103 -19.47 2.97 -5.58
C GLU A 103 -19.04 4.22 -6.37
N ARG A 104 -19.36 5.41 -5.86
CA ARG A 104 -19.00 6.67 -6.54
C ARG A 104 -17.50 6.94 -6.48
N PHE A 105 -16.81 6.59 -5.39
CA PHE A 105 -15.35 6.66 -5.33
C PHE A 105 -14.71 5.78 -6.40
N VAL A 106 -15.10 4.50 -6.50
CA VAL A 106 -14.56 3.56 -7.49
C VAL A 106 -14.83 4.07 -8.91
N TYR A 107 -16.04 4.56 -9.18
CA TYR A 107 -16.39 5.15 -10.47
C TYR A 107 -15.44 6.27 -10.86
N HIS A 108 -15.23 7.25 -9.99
CA HIS A 108 -14.34 8.38 -10.29
C HIS A 108 -12.87 7.98 -10.30
N ALA A 109 -12.44 7.00 -9.50
CA ALA A 109 -11.08 6.48 -9.53
C ALA A 109 -10.76 5.83 -10.88
N ALA A 110 -11.67 5.01 -11.41
CA ALA A 110 -11.55 4.43 -12.73
C ALA A 110 -11.54 5.50 -13.83
N GLU A 111 -12.41 6.52 -13.71
CA GLU A 111 -12.54 7.63 -14.65
C GLU A 111 -11.28 8.51 -14.73
N VAL A 112 -10.59 8.78 -13.60
CA VAL A 112 -9.33 9.54 -13.62
C VAL A 112 -8.12 8.72 -14.09
N GLY A 113 -8.26 7.39 -14.19
CA GLY A 113 -7.28 6.53 -14.83
C GLY A 113 -6.69 5.44 -13.96
N ILE A 114 -7.34 4.99 -12.88
CA ILE A 114 -6.92 3.78 -12.15
C ILE A 114 -7.36 2.52 -12.93
N ASP A 115 -6.46 1.54 -13.06
CA ASP A 115 -6.69 0.31 -13.81
C ASP A 115 -6.84 -0.93 -12.94
N ILE A 116 -5.99 -1.03 -11.91
CA ILE A 116 -5.93 -2.17 -10.98
C ILE A 116 -6.29 -1.70 -9.58
N PHE A 117 -7.32 -2.30 -9.02
CA PHE A 117 -7.76 -2.04 -7.66
C PHE A 117 -7.35 -3.20 -6.77
N ARG A 118 -6.31 -3.01 -5.96
CA ARG A 118 -5.94 -3.95 -4.91
C ARG A 118 -6.83 -3.71 -3.70
N VAL A 119 -7.80 -4.60 -3.48
CA VAL A 119 -8.81 -4.48 -2.44
C VAL A 119 -8.46 -5.40 -1.28
N PHE A 120 -8.34 -4.87 -0.08
CA PHE A 120 -8.15 -5.64 1.15
C PHE A 120 -9.07 -5.17 2.27
N ASP A 121 -9.30 -6.05 3.24
CA ASP A 121 -9.93 -5.73 4.52
C ASP A 121 -8.93 -6.01 5.66
N ALA A 122 -8.99 -5.20 6.73
CA ALA A 122 -8.05 -5.29 7.84
C ALA A 122 -8.21 -6.58 8.67
N LEU A 123 -9.41 -7.14 8.70
CA LEU A 123 -9.76 -8.38 9.42
C LEU A 123 -9.81 -9.59 8.51
N ASN A 124 -9.56 -9.40 7.21
CA ASN A 124 -9.89 -10.36 6.15
C ASN A 124 -11.38 -10.76 6.14
N ASP A 125 -12.28 -9.88 6.60
CA ASP A 125 -13.72 -10.07 6.49
C ASP A 125 -14.18 -9.69 5.07
N LEU A 126 -14.35 -10.70 4.22
CA LEU A 126 -14.66 -10.51 2.80
C LEU A 126 -15.97 -9.76 2.55
N ARG A 127 -16.89 -9.72 3.52
CA ARG A 127 -18.13 -8.95 3.42
C ARG A 127 -17.83 -7.45 3.22
N ASN A 128 -16.75 -6.95 3.85
CA ASN A 128 -16.31 -5.57 3.70
C ASN A 128 -15.67 -5.29 2.32
N MET A 129 -15.53 -6.29 1.45
CA MET A 129 -14.94 -6.15 0.12
C MET A 129 -16.00 -6.25 -0.99
N GLU A 130 -17.19 -6.76 -0.70
CA GLU A 130 -18.26 -7.04 -1.67
C GLU A 130 -18.65 -5.82 -2.51
N THR A 131 -18.96 -4.69 -1.88
CA THR A 131 -19.35 -3.45 -2.60
C THR A 131 -18.24 -2.96 -3.51
N ALA A 132 -16.99 -2.96 -3.03
CA ALA A 132 -15.85 -2.54 -3.82
C ALA A 132 -15.67 -3.46 -5.04
N PHE A 133 -15.71 -4.78 -4.85
CA PHE A 133 -15.60 -5.76 -5.94
C PHE A 133 -16.67 -5.51 -7.00
N ALA A 134 -17.94 -5.45 -6.58
CA ALA A 134 -19.06 -5.22 -7.49
C ALA A 134 -18.91 -3.89 -8.26
N ALA A 135 -18.54 -2.81 -7.57
CA ALA A 135 -18.34 -1.50 -8.19
C ALA A 135 -17.20 -1.52 -9.22
N ILE A 136 -16.07 -2.17 -8.92
CA ILE A 136 -14.91 -2.24 -9.82
C ILE A 136 -15.24 -3.07 -11.05
N LYS A 137 -15.92 -4.22 -10.89
CA LYS A 137 -16.38 -5.03 -12.03
C LYS A 137 -17.36 -4.26 -12.90
N LYS A 138 -18.29 -3.49 -12.30
CA LYS A 138 -19.27 -2.66 -13.02
C LYS A 138 -18.60 -1.61 -13.90
N VAL A 139 -17.45 -1.06 -13.50
CA VAL A 139 -16.69 -0.08 -14.31
C VAL A 139 -15.64 -0.74 -15.22
N GLY A 140 -15.61 -2.08 -15.30
CA GLY A 140 -14.76 -2.82 -16.23
C GLY A 140 -13.27 -2.76 -15.91
N LYS A 141 -12.89 -2.57 -14.63
CA LYS A 141 -11.50 -2.51 -14.17
C LYS A 141 -11.07 -3.80 -13.47
N HIS A 142 -9.77 -3.97 -13.25
CA HIS A 142 -9.20 -5.19 -12.69
C HIS A 142 -9.38 -5.23 -11.16
N VAL A 143 -10.07 -6.27 -10.66
CA VAL A 143 -10.21 -6.53 -9.22
C VAL A 143 -9.10 -7.44 -8.75
N GLN A 144 -8.21 -6.94 -7.91
CA GLN A 144 -7.23 -7.76 -7.21
C GLN A 144 -7.65 -7.95 -5.74
N GLY A 145 -8.08 -9.16 -5.38
CA GLY A 145 -8.39 -9.51 -3.99
C GLY A 145 -7.11 -9.72 -3.21
N ALA A 146 -6.92 -8.99 -2.11
CA ALA A 146 -5.70 -9.05 -1.32
C ALA A 146 -5.93 -9.65 0.07
N ILE A 147 -5.18 -10.70 0.36
CA ILE A 147 -5.11 -11.39 1.65
C ILE A 147 -4.15 -10.61 2.54
N SER A 148 -4.64 -10.06 3.65
CA SER A 148 -3.79 -9.46 4.69
C SER A 148 -3.09 -10.58 5.46
N TYR A 149 -1.85 -10.88 5.09
CA TYR A 149 -1.08 -11.99 5.66
C TYR A 149 -0.65 -11.70 7.10
N THR A 150 -0.78 -12.71 7.96
CA THR A 150 -0.33 -12.66 9.36
C THR A 150 -0.03 -14.06 9.89
N ILE A 151 0.54 -14.14 11.10
CA ILE A 151 0.85 -15.40 11.78
C ILE A 151 0.11 -15.42 13.12
N SER A 152 -0.74 -16.42 13.34
CA SER A 152 -1.38 -16.68 14.62
C SER A 152 -1.91 -18.13 14.68
N PRO A 153 -2.40 -18.61 15.83
CA PRO A 153 -2.96 -19.97 15.95
C PRO A 153 -4.17 -20.26 15.04
N VAL A 154 -4.79 -19.24 14.45
CA VAL A 154 -5.98 -19.38 13.59
C VAL A 154 -5.71 -19.12 12.11
N HIS A 155 -4.47 -18.78 11.74
CA HIS A 155 -4.09 -18.53 10.35
C HIS A 155 -3.12 -19.61 9.88
N ASP A 156 -3.50 -20.31 8.81
CA ASP A 156 -2.67 -21.28 8.13
C ASP A 156 -2.86 -21.22 6.60
N ILE A 157 -2.01 -21.94 5.86
CA ILE A 157 -2.07 -21.97 4.39
C ILE A 157 -3.46 -22.43 3.88
N PRO A 158 -4.07 -23.52 4.39
CA PRO A 158 -5.44 -23.90 4.02
C PRO A 158 -6.45 -22.76 4.17
N SER A 159 -6.43 -22.02 5.28
CA SER A 159 -7.34 -20.88 5.51
C SER A 159 -7.15 -19.77 4.49
N TYR A 160 -5.91 -19.49 4.08
CA TYR A 160 -5.61 -18.49 3.05
C TYR A 160 -6.05 -18.93 1.66
N VAL A 161 -5.90 -20.21 1.33
CA VAL A 161 -6.39 -20.77 0.06
C VAL A 161 -7.91 -20.75 0.00
N GLU A 162 -8.61 -21.04 1.10
CA GLU A 162 -10.07 -20.91 1.18
C GLU A 162 -10.53 -19.45 1.06
N MET A 163 -9.82 -18.52 1.69
CA MET A 163 -10.09 -17.10 1.53
C MET A 163 -9.93 -16.64 0.08
N ALA A 164 -8.86 -17.10 -0.61
CA ALA A 164 -8.67 -16.83 -2.03
C ALA A 164 -9.80 -17.42 -2.88
N ARG A 165 -10.30 -18.63 -2.58
CA ARG A 165 -11.45 -19.24 -3.26
C ARG A 165 -12.65 -18.32 -3.22
N ARG A 166 -13.01 -17.85 -2.02
CA ARG A 166 -14.15 -16.95 -1.83
C ARG A 166 -13.96 -15.63 -2.57
N MET A 167 -12.75 -15.06 -2.59
CA MET A 167 -12.46 -13.86 -3.39
C MET A 167 -12.61 -14.11 -4.90
N VAL A 168 -12.18 -15.27 -5.41
CA VAL A 168 -12.36 -15.67 -6.81
C VAL A 168 -13.85 -15.84 -7.13
N ASP A 169 -14.62 -16.48 -6.25
CA ASP A 169 -16.07 -16.64 -6.41
C ASP A 169 -16.80 -15.28 -6.41
N MET A 170 -16.28 -14.29 -5.67
CA MET A 170 -16.74 -12.89 -5.70
C MET A 170 -16.33 -12.13 -6.97
N GLY A 171 -15.48 -12.72 -7.83
CA GLY A 171 -15.08 -12.14 -9.12
C GLY A 171 -13.70 -11.49 -9.17
N ALA A 172 -12.78 -11.84 -8.24
CA ALA A 172 -11.39 -11.40 -8.32
C ALA A 172 -10.70 -11.85 -9.61
N ASP A 173 -10.06 -10.92 -10.31
CA ASP A 173 -9.27 -11.15 -11.52
C ASP A 173 -7.82 -11.57 -11.20
N SER A 174 -7.33 -11.25 -9.98
CA SER A 174 -6.08 -11.79 -9.43
C SER A 174 -6.10 -11.80 -7.90
N ILE A 175 -5.21 -12.58 -7.28
CA ILE A 175 -5.03 -12.66 -5.83
C ILE A 175 -3.69 -12.06 -5.43
N CYS A 176 -3.67 -11.24 -4.39
CA CYS A 176 -2.46 -10.70 -3.79
C CYS A 176 -2.26 -11.27 -2.38
N ILE A 177 -1.07 -11.80 -2.10
CA ILE A 177 -0.61 -12.03 -0.73
C ILE A 177 -0.01 -10.72 -0.24
N LYS A 178 -0.70 -10.03 0.67
CA LYS A 178 -0.26 -8.75 1.22
C LYS A 178 0.36 -8.95 2.61
N ASP A 179 1.67 -9.10 2.64
CA ASP A 179 2.47 -9.10 3.87
C ASP A 179 2.93 -7.67 4.23
N MET A 180 2.05 -6.93 4.90
CA MET A 180 2.26 -5.54 5.28
C MET A 180 3.37 -5.33 6.34
N ALA A 181 3.76 -6.37 7.07
CA ALA A 181 4.73 -6.26 8.16
C ALA A 181 6.08 -6.91 7.82
N GLY A 182 6.18 -7.70 6.76
CA GLY A 182 7.40 -8.42 6.39
C GLY A 182 7.59 -9.69 7.23
N LEU A 183 6.50 -10.43 7.47
CA LEU A 183 6.44 -11.67 8.24
C LEU A 183 6.62 -12.94 7.40
N LEU A 184 6.46 -12.84 6.08
CA LEU A 184 6.40 -13.97 5.17
C LEU A 184 7.78 -14.62 5.06
N ALA A 185 7.95 -15.77 5.71
CA ALA A 185 9.17 -16.55 5.63
C ALA A 185 9.31 -17.18 4.23
N PRO A 186 10.54 -17.35 3.69
CA PRO A 186 10.72 -17.78 2.30
C PRO A 186 10.06 -19.12 1.94
N TYR A 187 10.18 -20.13 2.79
CA TYR A 187 9.57 -21.44 2.52
C TYR A 187 8.04 -21.43 2.66
N VAL A 188 7.50 -20.54 3.50
CA VAL A 188 6.05 -20.32 3.59
C VAL A 188 5.55 -19.59 2.35
N ALA A 189 6.32 -18.63 1.82
CA ALA A 189 6.02 -17.99 0.54
C ALA A 189 5.94 -19.01 -0.60
N TYR A 190 6.93 -19.92 -0.68
CA TYR A 190 6.93 -20.99 -1.67
C TYR A 190 5.67 -21.85 -1.56
N GLU A 191 5.39 -22.38 -0.35
CA GLU A 191 4.27 -23.27 -0.14
C GLU A 191 2.93 -22.58 -0.42
N LEU A 192 2.69 -21.39 0.15
CA LEU A 192 1.45 -20.66 -0.03
C LEU A 192 1.18 -20.34 -1.51
N VAL A 193 2.19 -19.85 -2.24
CA VAL A 193 2.05 -19.56 -3.67
C VAL A 193 1.78 -20.84 -4.46
N ALA A 194 2.53 -21.92 -4.21
CA ALA A 194 2.33 -23.18 -4.90
C ALA A 194 0.90 -23.72 -4.70
N ARG A 195 0.37 -23.63 -3.47
CA ARG A 195 -1.00 -24.06 -3.14
C ARG A 195 -2.07 -23.18 -3.79
N LEU A 196 -1.85 -21.87 -3.88
CA LEU A 196 -2.74 -20.96 -4.62
C LEU A 196 -2.72 -21.26 -6.12
N LYS A 197 -1.55 -21.49 -6.72
CA LYS A 197 -1.42 -21.83 -8.14
C LYS A 197 -2.02 -23.21 -8.46
N GLU A 198 -1.94 -24.16 -7.54
CA GLU A 198 -2.59 -25.46 -7.68
C GLU A 198 -4.12 -25.33 -7.62
N ALA A 199 -4.65 -24.55 -6.68
CA ALA A 199 -6.08 -24.34 -6.54
C ALA A 199 -6.67 -23.49 -7.69
N PHE A 200 -5.91 -22.53 -8.21
CA PHE A 200 -6.36 -21.54 -9.18
C PHE A 200 -5.32 -21.33 -10.30
N PRO A 201 -5.13 -22.30 -11.20
CA PRO A 201 -4.06 -22.25 -12.21
C PRO A 201 -4.15 -21.04 -13.15
N HIS A 202 -5.37 -20.56 -13.42
CA HIS A 202 -5.64 -19.43 -14.31
C HIS A 202 -5.68 -18.08 -13.61
N ILE A 203 -5.73 -18.04 -12.28
CA ILE A 203 -5.76 -16.78 -11.53
C ILE A 203 -4.32 -16.34 -11.26
N PRO A 204 -3.92 -15.12 -11.67
CA PRO A 204 -2.61 -14.58 -11.34
C PRO A 204 -2.44 -14.40 -9.83
N VAL A 205 -1.28 -14.76 -9.31
CA VAL A 205 -0.89 -14.54 -7.91
C VAL A 205 0.19 -13.47 -7.85
N GLN A 206 -0.07 -12.41 -7.08
CA GLN A 206 0.86 -11.34 -6.80
C GLN A 206 1.36 -11.41 -5.36
N VAL A 207 2.66 -11.18 -5.13
CA VAL A 207 3.22 -11.16 -3.78
C VAL A 207 3.71 -9.77 -3.43
N HIS A 208 3.14 -9.22 -2.37
CA HIS A 208 3.55 -7.96 -1.78
C HIS A 208 4.13 -8.22 -0.39
N THR A 209 5.37 -7.79 -0.17
CA THR A 209 6.03 -7.90 1.15
C THR A 209 6.82 -6.66 1.46
N HIS A 210 6.85 -6.29 2.74
CA HIS A 210 7.80 -5.32 3.27
C HIS A 210 9.13 -6.00 3.65
N TYR A 211 10.21 -5.21 3.74
CA TYR A 211 11.57 -5.67 4.03
C TYR A 211 11.96 -5.59 5.50
N THR A 212 11.00 -5.30 6.40
CA THR A 212 11.28 -4.93 7.80
C THR A 212 12.11 -6.00 8.52
N SER A 213 11.79 -7.28 8.30
CA SER A 213 12.50 -8.43 8.89
C SER A 213 13.81 -8.79 8.17
N GLY A 214 14.10 -8.18 7.03
CA GLY A 214 15.21 -8.54 6.14
C GLY A 214 14.94 -9.73 5.22
N MET A 215 13.80 -10.42 5.36
CA MET A 215 13.50 -11.64 4.58
C MET A 215 12.84 -11.38 3.22
N GLY A 216 12.45 -10.13 2.91
CA GLY A 216 11.56 -9.82 1.79
C GLY A 216 12.05 -10.31 0.42
N LEU A 217 13.32 -10.11 0.08
CA LEU A 217 13.86 -10.55 -1.22
C LEU A 217 13.91 -12.09 -1.30
N ALA A 218 14.32 -12.77 -0.23
CA ALA A 218 14.32 -14.22 -0.18
C ALA A 218 12.91 -14.81 -0.29
N ALA A 219 11.91 -14.16 0.32
CA ALA A 219 10.51 -14.54 0.20
C ALA A 219 9.98 -14.34 -1.22
N ILE A 220 10.32 -13.23 -1.88
CA ILE A 220 9.98 -13.00 -3.29
C ILE A 220 10.62 -14.06 -4.18
N LEU A 221 11.91 -14.36 -4.04
CA LEU A 221 12.57 -15.38 -4.87
C LEU A 221 11.89 -16.74 -4.74
N LYS A 222 11.55 -17.14 -3.51
CA LYS A 222 10.81 -18.39 -3.26
C LYS A 222 9.37 -18.37 -3.79
N ALA A 223 8.68 -17.24 -3.73
CA ALA A 223 7.38 -17.08 -4.37
C ALA A 223 7.47 -17.21 -5.90
N VAL A 224 8.49 -16.62 -6.52
CA VAL A 224 8.74 -16.71 -7.97
C VAL A 224 9.03 -18.15 -8.39
N GLU A 225 9.89 -18.86 -7.66
CA GLU A 225 10.16 -20.28 -7.89
C GLU A 225 8.89 -21.17 -7.76
N ALA A 226 7.94 -20.76 -6.91
CA ALA A 226 6.66 -21.44 -6.74
C ALA A 226 5.60 -21.08 -7.80
N GLY A 227 5.89 -20.11 -8.68
CA GLY A 227 5.01 -19.72 -9.78
C GLY A 227 4.21 -18.43 -9.57
N ALA A 228 4.64 -17.53 -8.68
CA ALA A 228 4.07 -16.19 -8.59
C ALA A 228 4.14 -15.47 -9.95
N ASP A 229 3.04 -14.80 -10.32
CA ASP A 229 2.89 -14.14 -11.61
C ASP A 229 3.42 -12.69 -11.59
N VAL A 230 3.35 -12.05 -10.42
CA VAL A 230 3.76 -10.67 -10.19
C VAL A 230 4.35 -10.56 -8.79
N VAL A 231 5.34 -9.70 -8.61
CA VAL A 231 5.85 -9.35 -7.28
C VAL A 231 5.99 -7.84 -7.13
N ASP A 232 5.81 -7.33 -5.92
CA ASP A 232 5.99 -5.92 -5.62
C ASP A 232 7.43 -5.64 -5.20
N THR A 233 8.03 -4.63 -5.80
CA THR A 233 9.33 -4.08 -5.44
C THR A 233 9.25 -2.55 -5.36
N ALA A 234 10.33 -1.92 -4.91
CA ALA A 234 10.51 -0.49 -5.01
C ALA A 234 11.89 -0.20 -5.61
N ILE A 235 11.99 0.88 -6.40
CA ILE A 235 13.29 1.44 -6.83
C ILE A 235 14.23 1.57 -5.62
N SER A 236 15.48 1.11 -5.77
CA SER A 236 16.42 0.87 -4.67
C SER A 236 16.64 2.06 -3.73
N SER A 237 16.63 3.29 -4.26
CA SER A 237 16.79 4.51 -3.46
C SER A 237 15.64 4.76 -2.48
N LEU A 238 14.50 4.10 -2.65
CA LEU A 238 13.35 4.11 -1.74
C LEU A 238 12.90 2.68 -1.35
N ALA A 239 13.79 1.69 -1.44
CA ALA A 239 13.55 0.32 -1.01
C ALA A 239 14.07 0.04 0.41
N LEU A 240 13.97 -1.22 0.84
CA LEU A 240 14.49 -1.76 2.11
C LEU A 240 13.82 -1.20 3.37
N GLY A 241 14.25 -1.71 4.53
CA GLY A 241 13.69 -1.31 5.83
C GLY A 241 12.19 -1.56 5.86
N THR A 242 11.41 -0.52 6.17
CA THR A 242 9.94 -0.60 6.15
C THR A 242 9.36 -0.54 4.74
N SER A 243 10.15 -0.40 3.68
CA SER A 243 9.71 -0.42 2.27
C SER A 243 9.78 -1.82 1.66
N GLN A 244 9.59 -1.95 0.36
CA GLN A 244 9.64 -3.20 -0.40
C GLN A 244 11.10 -3.62 -0.75
N PRO A 245 11.33 -4.86 -1.20
CA PRO A 245 12.62 -5.28 -1.77
C PRO A 245 13.05 -4.41 -2.98
N PRO A 246 14.35 -4.22 -3.24
CA PRO A 246 14.82 -3.38 -4.34
C PRO A 246 14.55 -4.02 -5.70
N THR A 247 13.94 -3.25 -6.62
CA THR A 247 13.62 -3.66 -7.99
C THR A 247 14.86 -4.17 -8.73
N GLU A 248 15.95 -3.41 -8.68
CA GLU A 248 17.22 -3.66 -9.37
C GLU A 248 17.89 -4.93 -8.85
N SER A 249 17.83 -5.15 -7.53
CA SER A 249 18.41 -6.35 -6.91
C SER A 249 17.66 -7.61 -7.35
N LEU A 250 16.33 -7.56 -7.46
CA LEU A 250 15.54 -8.68 -7.96
C LEU A 250 15.85 -8.95 -9.43
N VAL A 251 15.83 -7.92 -10.28
CA VAL A 251 16.13 -8.04 -11.73
C VAL A 251 17.52 -8.65 -11.94
N ALA A 252 18.54 -8.14 -11.24
CA ALA A 252 19.89 -8.69 -11.32
C ALA A 252 19.98 -10.13 -10.81
N SER A 253 19.25 -10.49 -9.75
CA SER A 253 19.24 -11.84 -9.18
C SER A 253 18.61 -12.89 -10.11
N LEU A 254 17.64 -12.48 -10.93
CA LEU A 254 16.94 -13.37 -11.86
C LEU A 254 17.54 -13.36 -13.27
N GLN A 255 18.54 -12.53 -13.54
CA GLN A 255 19.12 -12.38 -14.87
C GLN A 255 19.65 -13.71 -15.41
N GLY A 256 19.23 -14.07 -16.62
CA GLY A 256 19.63 -15.32 -17.28
C GLY A 256 18.98 -16.60 -16.73
N THR A 257 18.11 -16.48 -15.72
CA THR A 257 17.26 -17.59 -15.24
C THR A 257 15.96 -17.67 -16.06
N PRO A 258 15.18 -18.75 -15.97
CA PRO A 258 13.86 -18.83 -16.61
C PRO A 258 12.83 -17.81 -16.08
N TRP A 259 13.11 -17.18 -14.93
CA TRP A 259 12.25 -16.18 -14.32
C TRP A 259 12.68 -14.74 -14.60
N ASP A 260 13.72 -14.54 -15.41
CA ASP A 260 14.25 -13.22 -15.79
C ASP A 260 13.12 -12.32 -16.33
N PRO A 261 12.84 -11.16 -15.68
CA PRO A 261 11.77 -10.27 -16.12
C PRO A 261 12.14 -9.48 -17.39
N GLY A 262 13.41 -9.49 -17.82
CA GLY A 262 13.89 -8.81 -19.01
C GLY A 262 13.93 -7.28 -18.91
N LEU A 263 13.87 -6.72 -17.70
CA LEU A 263 13.89 -5.26 -17.48
C LEU A 263 15.30 -4.69 -17.61
N ASP A 264 15.39 -3.45 -18.11
CA ASP A 264 16.65 -2.75 -18.32
C ASP A 264 17.24 -2.21 -17.01
N LEU A 265 18.27 -2.89 -16.48
CA LEU A 265 19.00 -2.47 -15.28
C LEU A 265 19.63 -1.07 -15.40
N GLY A 266 20.01 -0.65 -16.61
CA GLY A 266 20.57 0.68 -16.87
C GLY A 266 19.53 1.77 -16.63
N LEU A 267 18.34 1.60 -17.23
CA LEU A 267 17.20 2.48 -17.03
C LEU A 267 16.76 2.52 -15.56
N LEU A 268 16.71 1.36 -14.89
CA LEU A 268 16.34 1.30 -13.48
C LEU A 268 17.34 2.05 -12.58
N THR A 269 18.64 1.96 -12.89
CA THR A 269 19.69 2.70 -12.17
C THR A 269 19.53 4.21 -12.36
N GLU A 270 19.22 4.68 -13.57
CA GLU A 270 18.95 6.10 -13.83
C GLU A 270 17.76 6.62 -13.02
N ILE A 271 16.68 5.83 -12.95
CA ILE A 271 15.50 6.13 -12.12
C ILE A 271 15.88 6.15 -10.63
N ALA A 272 16.73 5.21 -10.18
CA ALA A 272 17.21 5.16 -8.81
C ALA A 272 18.02 6.40 -8.41
N ASP A 273 18.92 6.85 -9.29
CA ASP A 273 19.72 8.06 -9.10
C ASP A 273 18.83 9.30 -9.00
N TYR A 274 17.79 9.40 -9.84
CA TYR A 274 16.79 10.46 -9.73
C TYR A 274 16.12 10.46 -8.35
N PHE A 275 15.59 9.31 -7.92
CA PHE A 275 14.89 9.22 -6.63
C PHE A 275 15.83 9.40 -5.43
N ALA A 276 17.11 9.08 -5.55
CA ALA A 276 18.11 9.37 -4.52
C ALA A 276 18.26 10.89 -4.30
N GLN A 277 18.25 11.69 -5.38
CA GLN A 277 18.25 13.15 -5.29
C GLN A 277 16.94 13.69 -4.72
N VAL A 278 15.80 13.14 -5.15
CA VAL A 278 14.48 13.51 -4.63
C VAL A 278 14.39 13.24 -3.13
N ARG A 279 14.84 12.07 -2.66
CA ARG A 279 14.81 11.66 -1.26
C ARG A 279 15.47 12.68 -0.33
N ASN A 280 16.56 13.32 -0.77
CA ASN A 280 17.24 14.37 0.01
C ASN A 280 16.32 15.55 0.37
N LYS A 281 15.34 15.91 -0.50
CA LYS A 281 14.36 16.97 -0.23
C LYS A 281 13.43 16.62 0.94
N TYR A 282 13.30 15.33 1.24
CA TYR A 282 12.38 14.78 2.24
C TYR A 282 13.10 14.29 3.50
N ALA A 283 14.39 14.62 3.69
CA ALA A 283 15.20 14.14 4.82
C ALA A 283 14.56 14.33 6.21
N LYS A 284 13.78 15.40 6.40
CA LYS A 284 13.05 15.66 7.67
C LYS A 284 11.92 14.67 7.98
N TYR A 285 11.52 13.86 7.01
CA TYR A 285 10.44 12.88 7.13
C TYR A 285 10.94 11.43 7.14
N GLU A 286 12.26 11.23 7.11
CA GLU A 286 12.86 9.90 7.18
C GLU A 286 12.38 9.13 8.42
N GLY A 287 11.99 7.87 8.19
CA GLY A 287 11.63 6.95 9.24
C GLY A 287 12.78 6.72 10.24
N GLN A 288 12.43 6.45 11.50
CA GLN A 288 13.43 6.19 12.55
C GLN A 288 14.15 4.85 12.37
N LEU A 289 13.54 3.90 11.64
CA LEU A 289 14.11 2.58 11.40
C LEU A 289 15.24 2.65 10.37
N ARG A 290 16.49 2.52 10.83
CA ARG A 290 17.68 2.63 9.97
C ARG A 290 18.12 1.32 9.33
N THR A 291 17.64 0.18 9.82
CA THR A 291 18.05 -1.16 9.37
C THR A 291 16.96 -2.19 9.66
N VAL A 292 17.24 -3.45 9.34
CA VAL A 292 16.39 -4.61 9.65
C VAL A 292 16.00 -4.64 11.13
N ASP A 293 14.72 -4.91 11.39
CA ASP A 293 14.19 -5.12 12.73
C ASP A 293 13.44 -6.43 12.85
N VAL A 294 14.14 -7.46 13.34
CA VAL A 294 13.59 -8.80 13.54
C VAL A 294 12.51 -8.87 14.63
N ARG A 295 12.39 -7.84 15.48
CA ARG A 295 11.34 -7.79 16.52
C ARG A 295 9.94 -7.75 15.91
N VAL A 296 9.82 -7.33 14.64
CA VAL A 296 8.56 -7.43 13.89
C VAL A 296 8.02 -8.86 13.83
N LEU A 297 8.88 -9.88 13.86
CA LEU A 297 8.45 -11.28 13.86
C LEU A 297 7.81 -11.71 15.19
N ALA A 298 8.18 -11.05 16.30
CA ALA A 298 7.60 -11.30 17.61
C ALA A 298 6.29 -10.54 17.79
N TYR A 299 6.30 -9.22 17.56
CA TYR A 299 5.18 -8.35 17.89
C TYR A 299 4.20 -8.15 16.73
N GLN A 300 4.63 -8.43 15.48
CA GLN A 300 3.87 -8.27 14.24
C GLN A 300 3.35 -6.84 14.00
N ILE A 301 3.97 -5.86 14.65
CA ILE A 301 3.63 -4.44 14.54
C ILE A 301 4.30 -3.87 13.28
N PRO A 302 3.55 -3.32 12.32
CA PRO A 302 4.15 -2.66 11.16
C PRO A 302 5.00 -1.45 11.58
N GLY A 303 6.07 -1.15 10.82
CA GLY A 303 7.07 -0.15 11.20
C GLY A 303 6.50 1.25 11.53
N GLY A 304 5.55 1.75 10.73
CA GLY A 304 4.91 3.05 11.00
C GLY A 304 4.13 3.10 12.32
N MET A 305 3.63 1.96 12.80
CA MET A 305 2.95 1.89 14.10
C MET A 305 3.94 1.87 15.26
N LEU A 306 5.13 1.26 15.12
CA LEU A 306 6.17 1.31 16.16
C LEU A 306 6.59 2.76 16.46
N SER A 307 6.80 3.57 15.42
CA SER A 307 7.12 4.99 15.60
C SER A 307 6.00 5.77 16.29
N ASN A 308 4.73 5.45 16.01
CA ASN A 308 3.60 6.07 16.69
C ASN A 308 3.52 5.68 18.17
N LEU A 309 3.79 4.42 18.52
CA LEU A 309 3.84 3.95 19.92
C LEU A 309 4.95 4.68 20.70
N ASP A 310 6.13 4.83 20.11
CA ASP A 310 7.24 5.61 20.71
C ASP A 310 6.81 7.06 20.98
N SER A 311 6.20 7.74 20.00
CA SER A 311 5.69 9.12 20.18
C SER A 311 4.67 9.22 21.31
N GLN A 312 3.67 8.33 21.34
CA GLN A 312 2.62 8.32 22.37
C GLN A 312 3.21 8.14 23.78
N LEU A 313 4.22 7.29 23.94
CA LEU A 313 4.88 7.08 25.22
C LEU A 313 5.77 8.26 25.62
N ARG A 314 6.44 8.91 24.66
CA ARG A 314 7.20 10.16 24.93
C ARG A 314 6.30 11.29 25.40
N GLU A 315 5.17 11.50 24.73
CA GLU A 315 4.19 12.52 25.11
C GLU A 315 3.66 12.33 26.54
N GLN A 316 3.61 11.08 26.99
CA GLN A 316 3.17 10.72 28.34
C GLN A 316 4.33 10.53 29.33
N ASN A 317 5.57 10.88 28.94
CA ASN A 317 6.79 10.70 29.74
C ASN A 317 6.97 9.27 30.27
N ALA A 318 6.60 8.26 29.48
CA ALA A 318 6.57 6.84 29.85
C ALA A 318 7.35 5.95 28.88
N LEU A 319 8.38 6.49 28.21
CA LEU A 319 9.18 5.77 27.23
C LEU A 319 9.95 4.57 27.84
N ASP A 320 10.29 4.65 29.12
CA ASP A 320 10.87 3.56 29.91
C ASP A 320 9.99 2.30 29.92
N ARG A 321 8.68 2.45 29.67
CA ARG A 321 7.70 1.36 29.63
C ARG A 321 7.47 0.76 28.24
N TYR A 322 8.27 1.15 27.26
CA TYR A 322 8.14 0.68 25.87
C TYR A 322 8.17 -0.84 25.74
N ALA A 323 9.06 -1.51 26.49
CA ALA A 323 9.15 -2.97 26.48
C ALA A 323 7.90 -3.65 27.03
N GLU A 324 7.26 -3.07 28.06
CA GLU A 324 5.98 -3.57 28.60
C GLU A 324 4.86 -3.47 27.55
N VAL A 325 4.80 -2.35 26.82
CA VAL A 325 3.81 -2.15 25.76
C VAL A 325 3.99 -3.19 24.64
N LEU A 326 5.22 -3.42 24.19
CA LEU A 326 5.49 -4.43 23.18
C LEU A 326 5.07 -5.84 23.64
N ALA A 327 5.25 -6.17 24.92
CA ALA A 327 4.81 -7.44 25.49
C ALA A 327 3.28 -7.54 25.66
N GLU A 328 2.59 -6.43 25.82
CA GLU A 328 1.12 -6.38 25.99
C GLU A 328 0.38 -6.48 24.65
N VAL A 329 0.94 -5.93 23.55
CA VAL A 329 0.35 -5.99 22.20
C VAL A 329 -0.09 -7.39 21.77
N PRO A 330 0.74 -8.46 21.84
CA PRO A 330 0.30 -9.79 21.41
C PRO A 330 -0.82 -10.37 22.30
N ARG A 331 -0.92 -9.95 23.57
CA ARG A 331 -1.98 -10.38 24.49
C ARG A 331 -3.31 -9.74 24.11
N VAL A 332 -3.32 -8.42 23.93
CA VAL A 332 -4.50 -7.67 23.44
C VAL A 332 -4.93 -8.22 22.08
N ARG A 333 -3.98 -8.49 21.17
CA ARG A 333 -4.27 -9.07 19.87
C ARG A 333 -4.97 -10.44 19.99
N ALA A 334 -4.50 -11.31 20.87
CA ALA A 334 -5.12 -12.62 21.10
C ALA A 334 -6.56 -12.48 21.63
N GLU A 335 -6.76 -11.61 22.62
CA GLU A 335 -8.07 -11.36 23.22
C GLU A 335 -9.07 -10.73 22.24
N LEU A 336 -8.59 -9.94 21.30
CA LEU A 336 -9.40 -9.36 20.24
C LEU A 336 -9.62 -10.31 19.05
N GLY A 337 -9.29 -11.60 19.17
CA GLY A 337 -9.59 -12.58 18.13
C GLY A 337 -8.56 -12.64 16.99
N TYR A 338 -7.29 -12.33 17.29
CA TYR A 338 -6.15 -12.40 16.37
C TYR A 338 -6.28 -11.61 15.04
N PRO A 339 -6.75 -10.35 15.03
CA PRO A 339 -6.78 -9.58 13.79
C PRO A 339 -5.37 -9.49 13.15
N PRO A 340 -5.25 -9.52 11.81
CA PRO A 340 -4.06 -9.00 11.13
C PRO A 340 -3.81 -7.55 11.59
N LEU A 341 -2.56 -7.20 11.90
CA LEU A 341 -2.23 -5.86 12.38
C LEU A 341 -1.94 -4.93 11.19
N VAL A 342 -2.99 -4.39 10.60
CA VAL A 342 -2.97 -3.40 9.51
C VAL A 342 -3.87 -2.22 9.89
N THR A 343 -3.81 -1.09 9.20
CA THR A 343 -4.74 0.01 9.49
C THR A 343 -6.19 -0.43 9.23
N PRO A 344 -7.14 -0.24 10.18
CA PRO A 344 -7.02 0.41 11.49
C PRO A 344 -6.75 -0.53 12.68
N SER A 345 -6.87 -1.87 12.53
CA SER A 345 -6.73 -2.86 13.62
C SER A 345 -5.40 -2.75 14.39
N SER A 346 -4.32 -2.39 13.70
CA SER A 346 -3.01 -2.17 14.32
C SER A 346 -3.08 -1.06 15.38
N GLN A 347 -3.65 0.10 15.06
CA GLN A 347 -3.83 1.20 16.01
C GLN A 347 -4.74 0.82 17.19
N ILE A 348 -5.84 0.11 16.91
CA ILE A 348 -6.79 -0.36 17.94
C ILE A 348 -6.07 -1.21 18.99
N VAL A 349 -5.31 -2.21 18.54
CA VAL A 349 -4.56 -3.11 19.43
C VAL A 349 -3.47 -2.36 20.18
N GLY A 350 -2.69 -1.52 19.50
CA GLY A 350 -1.58 -0.80 20.12
C GLY A 350 -2.00 0.22 21.15
N THR A 351 -3.02 1.03 20.87
CA THR A 351 -3.50 2.03 21.82
C THR A 351 -4.10 1.37 23.06
N GLN A 352 -4.83 0.26 22.91
CA GLN A 352 -5.30 -0.49 24.07
C GLN A 352 -4.14 -1.07 24.89
N ALA A 353 -3.08 -1.57 24.24
CA ALA A 353 -1.90 -2.07 24.93
C ALA A 353 -1.18 -0.98 25.72
N VAL A 354 -1.00 0.22 25.14
CA VAL A 354 -0.46 1.40 25.85
C VAL A 354 -1.31 1.73 27.07
N LEU A 355 -2.64 1.79 26.93
CA LEU A 355 -3.53 2.12 28.05
C LEU A 355 -3.51 1.06 29.14
N ASN A 356 -3.48 -0.23 28.79
CA ASN A 356 -3.36 -1.33 29.76
C ASN A 356 -2.09 -1.17 30.61
N VAL A 357 -0.97 -0.87 29.96
CA VAL A 357 0.32 -0.65 30.63
C VAL A 357 0.26 0.59 31.51
N LEU A 358 -0.11 1.75 30.95
CA LEU A 358 -0.10 3.03 31.67
C LEU A 358 -1.06 3.07 32.86
N THR A 359 -2.22 2.42 32.75
CA THR A 359 -3.19 2.36 33.85
C THR A 359 -2.89 1.28 34.89
N GLY A 360 -2.00 0.33 34.57
CA GLY A 360 -1.67 -0.82 35.42
C GLY A 360 -2.79 -1.87 35.53
N GLU A 361 -3.89 -1.70 34.80
CA GLU A 361 -5.04 -2.60 34.83
C GLU A 361 -5.63 -2.78 33.41
N ARG A 362 -5.71 -4.02 32.96
CA ARG A 362 -6.12 -4.34 31.58
C ARG A 362 -7.58 -3.98 31.35
N TYR A 363 -7.85 -3.24 30.26
CA TYR A 363 -9.17 -2.73 29.87
C TYR A 363 -9.86 -1.86 30.93
N LYS A 364 -9.11 -1.20 31.82
CA LYS A 364 -9.68 -0.19 32.73
C LYS A 364 -10.18 1.04 31.99
N VAL A 365 -9.37 1.50 31.02
CA VAL A 365 -9.73 2.56 30.08
C VAL A 365 -9.79 1.92 28.69
N VAL A 366 -10.93 2.06 28.04
CA VAL A 366 -11.20 1.46 26.73
C VAL A 366 -11.53 2.56 25.72
N PRO A 367 -10.69 2.78 24.70
CA PRO A 367 -10.98 3.71 23.62
C PRO A 367 -12.27 3.36 22.89
N LYS A 368 -12.89 4.38 22.29
CA LYS A 368 -14.09 4.21 21.48
C LYS A 368 -13.88 3.20 20.35
N GLU A 369 -12.73 3.24 19.70
CA GLU A 369 -12.39 2.39 18.55
C GLU A 369 -12.31 0.91 18.96
N VAL A 370 -11.76 0.61 20.14
CA VAL A 370 -11.74 -0.76 20.70
C VAL A 370 -13.14 -1.23 21.02
N ARG A 371 -13.97 -0.35 21.60
CA ARG A 371 -15.38 -0.66 21.83
C ARG A 371 -16.14 -0.94 20.54
N GLN A 372 -15.95 -0.10 19.53
CA GLN A 372 -16.57 -0.27 18.21
C GLN A 372 -16.10 -1.56 17.52
N TYR A 373 -14.84 -1.95 17.69
CA TYR A 373 -14.31 -3.24 17.25
C TYR A 373 -15.01 -4.41 17.91
N VAL A 374 -15.13 -4.40 19.25
CA VAL A 374 -15.80 -5.46 20.01
C VAL A 374 -17.29 -5.57 19.66
N LEU A 375 -17.93 -4.45 19.31
CA LEU A 375 -19.31 -4.40 18.85
C LEU A 375 -19.49 -4.79 17.37
N GLY A 376 -18.41 -5.12 16.66
CA GLY A 376 -18.46 -5.63 15.29
C GLY A 376 -18.47 -4.56 14.19
N TYR A 377 -18.33 -3.27 14.52
CA TYR A 377 -18.42 -2.18 13.53
C TYR A 377 -17.24 -2.12 12.53
N TYR A 378 -16.18 -2.90 12.76
CA TYR A 378 -15.06 -3.09 11.82
C TYR A 378 -15.15 -4.39 11.02
N GLY A 379 -16.15 -5.24 11.30
CA GLY A 379 -16.28 -6.58 10.71
C GLY A 379 -16.06 -7.69 11.74
N ARG A 380 -16.07 -8.93 11.27
CA ARG A 380 -15.89 -10.13 12.08
C ARG A 380 -14.39 -10.43 12.23
N PRO A 381 -13.87 -10.58 13.46
CA PRO A 381 -12.49 -11.00 13.67
C PRO A 381 -12.24 -12.45 13.20
N PRO A 382 -10.99 -12.81 12.90
CA PRO A 382 -10.63 -14.17 12.48
C PRO A 382 -10.99 -15.27 13.49
N ALA A 383 -10.93 -14.96 14.78
CA ALA A 383 -11.33 -15.84 15.87
C ALA A 383 -12.31 -15.12 16.81
N PRO A 384 -13.07 -15.86 17.64
CA PRO A 384 -13.91 -15.26 18.68
C PRO A 384 -13.08 -14.33 19.59
N ILE A 385 -13.67 -13.18 19.93
CA ILE A 385 -13.13 -12.29 20.97
C ILE A 385 -13.24 -13.01 22.32
N ASP A 386 -12.25 -12.80 23.19
CA ASP A 386 -12.27 -13.33 24.55
C ASP A 386 -13.59 -12.93 25.26
N PRO A 387 -14.37 -13.88 25.80
CA PRO A 387 -15.68 -13.58 26.39
C PRO A 387 -15.64 -12.62 27.59
N GLU A 388 -14.56 -12.60 28.36
CA GLU A 388 -14.42 -11.66 29.48
C GLU A 388 -14.14 -10.25 28.97
N VAL A 389 -13.24 -10.12 28.00
CA VAL A 389 -12.96 -8.84 27.33
C VAL A 389 -14.19 -8.31 26.62
N GLN A 390 -14.91 -9.17 25.87
CA GLN A 390 -16.13 -8.77 25.18
C GLN A 390 -17.18 -8.24 26.16
N ARG A 391 -17.44 -8.93 27.28
CA ARG A 391 -18.37 -8.45 28.32
C ARG A 391 -17.91 -7.14 28.96
N LYS A 392 -16.63 -7.03 29.32
CA LYS A 392 -16.08 -5.83 29.97
C LYS A 392 -16.14 -4.61 29.05
N VAL A 393 -15.88 -4.78 27.76
CA VAL A 393 -15.82 -3.69 26.78
C VAL A 393 -17.20 -3.32 26.21
N ALA A 394 -18.03 -4.31 25.86
CA ALA A 394 -19.36 -4.05 25.31
C ALA A 394 -20.33 -3.51 26.37
N GLY A 395 -20.20 -3.98 27.61
CA GLY A 395 -21.17 -3.71 28.67
C GLY A 395 -22.51 -4.39 28.36
N GLU A 396 -23.59 -3.61 28.31
CA GLU A 396 -24.94 -4.10 27.99
C GLU A 396 -25.25 -4.11 26.49
N GLU A 397 -24.41 -3.47 25.66
CA GLU A 397 -24.61 -3.40 24.22
C GLU A 397 -24.32 -4.74 23.54
N LYS A 398 -25.17 -5.12 22.59
CA LYS A 398 -24.96 -6.34 21.79
C LYS A 398 -24.13 -6.01 20.54
N PRO A 399 -23.13 -6.83 20.20
CA PRO A 399 -22.46 -6.74 18.92
C PRO A 399 -23.45 -6.85 17.76
N ILE A 400 -23.20 -6.13 16.68
CA ILE A 400 -24.02 -6.21 15.47
C ILE A 400 -23.88 -7.59 14.81
N ASP A 401 -24.95 -8.05 14.17
CA ASP A 401 -24.96 -9.28 13.38
C ASP A 401 -25.24 -8.92 11.91
N GLY A 402 -24.18 -8.72 11.14
CA GLY A 402 -24.25 -8.27 9.74
C GLY A 402 -22.94 -7.66 9.24
N ARG A 403 -22.95 -7.13 8.02
CA ARG A 403 -21.85 -6.30 7.50
C ARG A 403 -22.04 -4.87 8.05
N PRO A 404 -21.01 -4.21 8.60
CA PRO A 404 -21.23 -2.92 9.30
C PRO A 404 -21.82 -1.82 8.42
N ALA A 405 -21.51 -1.83 7.11
CA ALA A 405 -22.06 -0.86 6.17
C ALA A 405 -23.56 -1.01 5.92
N ASP A 406 -24.17 -2.17 6.20
CA ASP A 406 -25.62 -2.34 6.08
C ASP A 406 -26.40 -1.48 7.09
N PHE A 407 -25.71 -1.01 8.15
CA PHE A 407 -26.25 -0.14 9.19
C PHE A 407 -25.94 1.35 8.94
N LEU A 408 -25.28 1.69 7.83
CA LEU A 408 -24.95 3.07 7.48
C LEU A 408 -25.97 3.62 6.46
N PRO A 409 -26.66 4.74 6.75
CA PRO A 409 -27.45 5.40 5.73
C PRO A 409 -26.55 6.03 4.65
N PRO A 410 -27.03 6.24 3.41
CA PRO A 410 -26.28 6.93 2.37
C PRO A 410 -25.71 8.27 2.83
N GLU A 411 -24.47 8.56 2.45
CA GLU A 411 -23.70 9.67 3.03
C GLU A 411 -23.42 10.82 2.06
N LEU A 412 -23.48 10.59 0.74
CA LEU A 412 -23.05 11.58 -0.25
C LEU A 412 -23.93 12.84 -0.27
N GLU A 413 -25.25 12.70 -0.10
CA GLU A 413 -26.15 13.85 -0.09
C GLU A 413 -25.89 14.75 1.13
N LYS A 414 -25.67 14.14 2.30
CA LYS A 414 -25.27 14.87 3.50
C LYS A 414 -23.92 15.56 3.32
N ALA A 415 -22.94 14.89 2.70
CA ALA A 415 -21.64 15.48 2.40
C ALA A 415 -21.78 16.69 1.47
N ARG A 416 -22.61 16.58 0.42
CA ARG A 416 -22.90 17.67 -0.53
C ARG A 416 -23.51 18.88 0.19
N GLN A 417 -24.53 18.67 1.01
CA GLN A 417 -25.16 19.73 1.79
C GLN A 417 -24.17 20.40 2.76
N SER A 418 -23.26 19.63 3.35
CA SER A 418 -22.26 20.18 4.28
C SER A 418 -21.20 21.07 3.59
N LEU A 419 -20.91 20.83 2.31
CA LEU A 419 -20.02 21.71 1.52
C LEU A 419 -20.77 22.92 0.96
N GLY A 420 -22.05 22.77 0.62
CA GLY A 420 -22.82 23.80 -0.08
C GLY A 420 -22.13 24.26 -1.36
N GLU A 421 -21.97 25.57 -1.53
CA GLU A 421 -21.30 26.17 -2.68
C GLU A 421 -19.81 25.87 -2.78
N LEU A 422 -19.19 25.25 -1.77
CA LEU A 422 -17.76 24.88 -1.80
C LEU A 422 -17.48 23.65 -2.68
N ALA A 423 -18.49 22.81 -2.94
CA ALA A 423 -18.38 21.67 -3.83
C ALA A 423 -18.50 22.11 -5.30
N GLU A 424 -17.45 21.93 -6.10
CA GLU A 424 -17.47 22.20 -7.55
C GLU A 424 -17.74 20.93 -8.34
N THR A 425 -17.33 19.79 -7.80
CA THR A 425 -17.44 18.48 -8.45
C THR A 425 -17.94 17.42 -7.46
N GLU A 426 -18.42 16.29 -7.99
CA GLU A 426 -18.76 15.15 -7.14
C GLU A 426 -17.53 14.55 -6.43
N ARG A 427 -16.33 14.69 -7.02
CA ARG A 427 -15.06 14.32 -6.38
C ARG A 427 -14.81 15.11 -5.10
N ASP A 428 -15.24 16.37 -5.04
CA ASP A 428 -15.17 17.18 -3.82
C ASP A 428 -16.14 16.66 -2.74
N VAL A 429 -17.34 16.27 -3.16
CA VAL A 429 -18.35 15.66 -2.28
C VAL A 429 -17.84 14.34 -1.71
N ILE A 430 -17.21 13.50 -2.52
CA ILE A 430 -16.60 12.24 -2.08
C ILE A 430 -15.45 12.53 -1.11
N SER A 431 -14.57 13.49 -1.43
CA SER A 431 -13.50 13.92 -0.52
C SER A 431 -14.07 14.37 0.83
N GLN A 432 -15.18 15.11 0.84
CA GLN A 432 -15.86 15.53 2.07
C GLN A 432 -16.44 14.36 2.85
N ALA A 433 -17.08 13.40 2.18
CA ALA A 433 -17.60 12.21 2.85
C ALA A 433 -16.47 11.44 3.55
N LEU A 434 -15.32 11.32 2.89
CA LEU A 434 -14.15 10.61 3.39
C LEU A 434 -13.43 11.39 4.51
N PHE A 435 -13.23 12.69 4.35
CA PHE A 435 -12.37 13.53 5.20
C PHE A 435 -13.01 14.88 5.57
N PRO A 436 -14.15 14.89 6.29
CA PRO A 436 -14.96 16.10 6.50
C PRO A 436 -14.25 17.22 7.27
N GLN A 437 -13.21 16.88 8.04
CA GLN A 437 -12.42 17.86 8.81
C GLN A 437 -11.32 18.55 7.99
N ILE A 438 -10.93 17.97 6.85
CA ILE A 438 -9.80 18.43 6.04
C ILE A 438 -10.29 19.12 4.77
N THR A 439 -11.29 18.51 4.12
CA THR A 439 -11.75 18.90 2.80
C THR A 439 -12.20 20.36 2.72
N PRO A 440 -12.96 20.93 3.67
CA PRO A 440 -13.39 22.32 3.56
C PRO A 440 -12.23 23.32 3.55
N GLU A 441 -11.18 23.08 4.35
CA GLU A 441 -9.98 23.93 4.36
C GLU A 441 -9.21 23.79 3.04
N PHE A 442 -9.03 22.55 2.58
CA PHE A 442 -8.36 22.26 1.32
C PHE A 442 -9.07 22.92 0.12
N LEU A 443 -10.40 22.80 0.02
CA LEU A 443 -11.17 23.38 -1.09
C LEU A 443 -11.14 24.92 -1.06
N ARG A 444 -11.20 25.54 0.12
CA ARG A 444 -10.99 27.01 0.24
C ARG A 444 -9.61 27.42 -0.24
N TRP A 445 -8.57 26.68 0.17
CA TRP A 445 -7.21 26.92 -0.33
C TRP A 445 -7.13 26.76 -1.86
N ARG A 446 -7.74 25.71 -2.43
CA ARG A 446 -7.77 25.45 -3.88
C ARG A 446 -8.41 26.62 -4.65
N ARG A 447 -9.46 27.25 -4.12
CA ARG A 447 -10.08 28.44 -4.73
C ARG A 447 -9.21 29.70 -4.69
N THR A 448 -8.41 29.86 -3.64
CA THR A 448 -7.49 31.00 -3.52
C THR A 448 -6.24 30.85 -4.39
N PHE A 449 -5.96 29.63 -4.85
CA PHE A 449 -4.85 29.29 -5.74
C PHE A 449 -5.39 28.96 -7.14
N THR A 450 -5.67 29.99 -7.93
CA THR A 450 -6.03 29.83 -9.35
C THR A 450 -4.83 29.59 -10.26
N ASP A 451 -3.60 29.70 -9.74
CA ASP A 451 -2.37 29.45 -10.51
C ASP A 451 -1.75 28.12 -10.11
N VAL A 452 -1.85 27.15 -11.01
CA VAL A 452 -0.76 26.18 -11.17
C VAL A 452 0.49 27.02 -11.45
N PRO A 453 1.54 27.02 -10.59
CA PRO A 453 2.73 27.81 -10.85
C PRO A 453 3.22 27.45 -12.25
N GLY A 454 3.51 28.45 -13.09
CA GLY A 454 3.94 28.26 -14.49
C GLY A 454 5.10 27.27 -14.68
N GLN A 455 5.78 26.88 -13.60
CA GLN A 455 6.75 25.78 -13.54
C GLN A 455 6.15 24.38 -13.77
N VAL A 456 4.92 24.08 -13.34
CA VAL A 456 4.27 22.77 -13.59
C VAL A 456 3.78 22.71 -15.04
N ILE A 457 3.22 23.79 -15.57
CA ILE A 457 2.88 23.90 -17.01
C ILE A 457 4.16 23.88 -17.85
N ALA A 458 5.25 24.54 -17.43
CA ALA A 458 6.54 24.48 -18.12
C ALA A 458 7.20 23.10 -18.02
N ALA A 459 7.04 22.37 -16.91
CA ALA A 459 7.52 21.00 -16.77
C ALA A 459 6.71 20.03 -17.66
N ILE A 460 5.38 20.22 -17.73
CA ILE A 460 4.50 19.49 -18.66
C ILE A 460 4.87 19.84 -20.11
N ALA A 461 5.05 21.12 -20.44
CA ALA A 461 5.42 21.56 -21.79
C ALA A 461 6.83 21.09 -22.20
N ALA A 462 7.80 21.06 -21.28
CA ALA A 462 9.14 20.53 -21.52
C ALA A 462 9.12 18.99 -21.70
N ALA A 463 8.27 18.27 -20.96
CA ALA A 463 8.09 16.83 -21.12
C ALA A 463 7.34 16.47 -22.41
N VAL A 464 6.35 17.27 -22.83
CA VAL A 464 5.58 17.08 -24.07
C VAL A 464 6.37 17.52 -25.32
N ALA A 465 7.25 18.52 -25.21
CA ALA A 465 8.14 18.96 -26.29
C ALA A 465 9.40 18.08 -26.45
N TYR A 466 9.62 17.13 -25.55
CA TYR A 466 10.71 16.17 -25.66
C TYR A 466 10.36 15.11 -26.72
N GLU A 467 10.81 15.32 -27.95
CA GLU A 467 10.93 14.24 -28.93
C GLU A 467 12.22 13.46 -28.62
N PRO A 468 12.15 12.20 -28.16
CA PRO A 468 13.34 11.38 -28.06
C PRO A 468 13.93 11.20 -29.47
N PRO A 469 15.27 11.06 -29.60
CA PRO A 469 15.86 10.66 -30.87
C PRO A 469 15.16 9.39 -31.38
N ARG A 470 14.70 9.40 -32.64
CA ARG A 470 14.19 8.18 -33.28
C ARG A 470 15.36 7.19 -33.39
N GLU A 471 15.43 6.24 -32.47
CA GLU A 471 16.28 5.06 -32.66
C GLU A 471 15.56 4.11 -33.63
N GLU A 472 16.19 3.85 -34.77
CA GLU A 472 15.87 2.68 -35.58
C GLU A 472 15.90 1.43 -34.69
N ALA A 473 14.99 0.48 -34.98
CA ALA A 473 14.85 -0.76 -34.21
C ALA A 473 16.22 -1.37 -33.87
N ALA A 474 16.56 -1.33 -32.58
CA ALA A 474 17.84 -1.83 -32.12
C ALA A 474 17.96 -3.32 -32.48
N PRO A 475 19.10 -3.76 -33.04
CA PRO A 475 19.35 -5.18 -33.28
C PRO A 475 19.29 -5.95 -31.94
N PRO A 476 19.11 -7.29 -31.96
CA PRO A 476 19.00 -8.10 -30.76
C PRO A 476 20.12 -7.76 -29.77
N ARG A 477 19.75 -7.28 -28.58
CA ARG A 477 20.71 -6.82 -27.56
C ARG A 477 21.62 -7.97 -27.16
N GLU A 478 22.93 -7.79 -27.35
CA GLU A 478 23.94 -8.74 -26.84
C GLU A 478 23.80 -8.90 -25.33
N ARG A 479 23.93 -10.15 -24.85
CA ARG A 479 23.96 -10.51 -23.43
C ARG A 479 25.12 -9.75 -22.75
N ILE A 480 24.82 -8.73 -21.95
CA ILE A 480 25.85 -7.99 -21.22
C ILE A 480 26.13 -8.72 -19.91
N GLU A 481 27.36 -9.24 -19.82
CA GLU A 481 27.90 -9.88 -18.62
C GLU A 481 27.98 -8.91 -17.42
N PRO A 482 27.52 -9.28 -16.21
CA PRO A 482 27.44 -8.40 -15.04
C PRO A 482 28.76 -7.70 -14.64
N TRP A 483 29.91 -8.30 -14.92
CA TRP A 483 31.22 -7.74 -14.58
C TRP A 483 31.70 -6.64 -15.56
N LYS A 484 31.09 -6.51 -16.75
CA LYS A 484 31.38 -5.43 -17.70
C LYS A 484 30.70 -4.11 -17.35
N TRP A 485 29.81 -4.09 -16.35
CA TRP A 485 29.15 -2.88 -15.84
C TRP A 485 30.12 -1.95 -15.09
N ALA A 486 31.11 -2.51 -14.38
CA ALA A 486 32.09 -1.74 -13.62
C ALA A 486 32.93 -0.80 -14.52
N GLY A 487 33.20 -1.20 -15.77
CA GLY A 487 34.02 -0.43 -16.70
C GLY A 487 33.33 0.78 -17.36
N ARG A 488 31.99 0.91 -17.25
CA ARG A 488 31.27 2.06 -17.84
C ARG A 488 31.12 3.25 -16.90
N LEU A 489 31.18 3.05 -15.58
CA LEU A 489 31.12 4.14 -14.60
C LEU A 489 32.32 5.11 -14.71
N GLU A 490 33.48 4.63 -15.15
CA GLU A 490 34.64 5.50 -15.42
C GLU A 490 34.49 6.29 -16.73
N ALA A 491 33.82 5.73 -17.74
CA ALA A 491 33.63 6.38 -19.04
C ALA A 491 32.58 7.51 -19.00
N THR A 492 31.54 7.41 -18.17
CA THR A 492 30.55 8.49 -17.98
C THR A 492 31.04 9.60 -17.05
N ARG A 493 31.89 9.31 -16.06
CA ARG A 493 32.51 10.36 -15.21
C ARG A 493 33.55 11.20 -15.95
N ALA A 494 34.25 10.63 -16.93
CA ALA A 494 35.30 11.35 -17.67
C ALA A 494 34.80 12.46 -18.62
N ARG A 495 33.49 12.49 -18.95
CA ARG A 495 32.91 13.56 -19.81
C ARG A 495 32.39 14.78 -19.05
N ALA A 496 32.14 14.68 -17.75
CA ALA A 496 31.55 15.77 -16.96
C ALA A 496 32.57 16.79 -16.39
N TYR A 497 33.88 16.57 -16.55
CA TYR A 497 34.93 17.41 -15.94
C TYR A 497 35.91 18.04 -16.96
N ARG A 498 35.51 18.21 -18.23
CA ARG A 498 36.33 18.93 -19.24
C ARG A 498 35.69 20.18 -19.84
N SER A 499 34.66 20.74 -19.21
CA SER A 499 34.08 22.02 -19.65
C SER A 499 33.54 22.87 -18.49
N LEU A 500 34.40 23.14 -17.50
CA LEU A 500 34.34 24.34 -16.66
C LEU A 500 35.78 24.85 -16.46
#